data_AF-A0A1X7UNY8-F1
#
_entry.id   AF-A0A1X7UNY8-F1
#
_cell.length_a   1.000
_cell.length_b   1.000
_cell.length_c   1.000
_cell.angle_alpha   90.00
_cell.angle_beta   90.00
_cell.angle_gamma   90.00
#
_symmetry.space_group_name_H-M   'P 1'
#
loop_
_entity.id
_entity.type
_entity.pdbx_description
1 polymer ?
#
loop_
_entity_poly.entity_id
_entity_poly.type
_entity_poly.pdbx_seq_one_letter_code
_entity_poly.pdbx_strand_id
1 'polypeptide(L)'
;MDNILSAQMKEKVKREYLRRVRAVLESRYGGGILDWKKEELQSLDRKTRKLMTIHGAFHPKSDVDRLYLSRKREGRGLLGCERSIKAEENSLGWYVKKSVEPLLKAVGRSKILDVEGSRPKESYKQLEMVATEERWIGKRMYGQYYGEMSEGADIHMTWTWLQKSDIKPETEALICAAQEQALRTNYIKCKIDGSIESPLCRLCREKGESVYHIVSECKVLAQREYKRRHDKIAQFIHWELCGKFGMERGRNWYDHKPEGITETVEVKILWDFMIQCDRMVEHRKPDIVVVMKREKRCMIIDVAVPGDTRVEG
;
A
#
# COMPACT_ATOMS: atom_id res chain seq x y z
N MET A 1 -27.35 4.30 14.10
CA MET A 1 -26.34 4.94 14.99
C MET A 1 -24.94 4.92 14.37
N ASP A 2 -24.51 3.82 13.74
CA ASP A 2 -23.16 3.68 13.16
C ASP A 2 -22.80 4.70 12.06
N ASN A 3 -23.76 5.11 11.22
CA ASN A 3 -23.52 6.13 10.18
C ASN A 3 -23.27 7.54 10.74
N ILE A 4 -23.87 7.89 11.89
CA ILE A 4 -23.71 9.20 12.52
C ILE A 4 -22.35 9.30 13.23
N LEU A 5 -21.94 8.21 13.91
CA LEU A 5 -20.60 8.08 14.48
C LEU A 5 -19.51 8.11 13.40
N SER A 6 -19.72 7.45 12.25
CA SER A 6 -18.82 7.50 11.10
C SER A 6 -18.70 8.91 10.48
N ALA A 7 -19.80 9.64 10.35
CA ALA A 7 -19.80 11.00 9.82
C ALA A 7 -19.12 12.01 10.77
N GLN A 8 -19.45 11.96 12.06
CA GLN A 8 -18.80 12.79 13.09
C GLN A 8 -17.30 12.49 13.21
N MET A 9 -16.92 11.23 13.01
CA MET A 9 -15.52 10.77 12.95
C MET A 9 -14.78 11.34 11.75
N LYS A 10 -15.33 11.20 10.54
CA LYS A 10 -14.76 11.80 9.33
C LYS A 10 -14.56 13.30 9.51
N GLU A 11 -15.50 13.97 10.16
CA GLU A 11 -15.41 15.40 10.46
C GLU A 11 -14.35 15.75 11.51
N LYS A 12 -14.11 14.90 12.52
CA LYS A 12 -13.00 15.09 13.49
C LYS A 12 -11.63 14.85 12.85
N VAL A 13 -11.49 13.79 12.08
CA VAL A 13 -10.26 13.50 11.32
C VAL A 13 -10.00 14.61 10.30
N LYS A 14 -11.04 15.04 9.57
CA LYS A 14 -10.95 16.17 8.64
C LYS A 14 -10.59 17.46 9.35
N ARG A 15 -11.16 17.75 10.53
CA ARG A 15 -10.78 18.94 11.32
C ARG A 15 -9.35 18.90 11.83
N GLU A 16 -8.87 17.76 12.33
CA GLU A 16 -7.48 17.64 12.76
C GLU A 16 -6.51 17.63 11.58
N TYR A 17 -6.89 17.02 10.46
CA TYR A 17 -6.15 17.10 9.21
C TYR A 17 -6.11 18.54 8.69
N LEU A 18 -7.22 19.28 8.73
CA LEU A 18 -7.27 20.70 8.35
C LEU A 18 -6.49 21.57 9.33
N ARG A 19 -6.52 21.26 10.63
CA ARG A 19 -5.66 21.90 11.64
C ARG A 19 -4.19 21.61 11.36
N ARG A 20 -3.86 20.38 10.95
CA ARG A 20 -2.51 20.00 10.53
C ARG A 20 -2.11 20.69 9.24
N VAL A 21 -2.97 20.76 8.24
CA VAL A 21 -2.72 21.48 6.99
C VAL A 21 -2.54 22.97 7.30
N ARG A 22 -3.38 23.55 8.16
CA ARG A 22 -3.23 24.93 8.63
C ARG A 22 -1.92 25.12 9.40
N ALA A 23 -1.58 24.24 10.34
CA ALA A 23 -0.33 24.30 11.08
C ALA A 23 0.88 24.10 10.15
N VAL A 24 0.79 23.26 9.13
CA VAL A 24 1.81 23.07 8.10
C VAL A 24 1.90 24.29 7.18
N LEU A 25 0.77 24.93 6.85
CA LEU A 25 0.75 26.16 6.07
C LEU A 25 1.35 27.31 6.88
N GLU A 26 0.87 27.54 8.10
CA GLU A 26 1.42 28.51 9.06
C GLU A 26 2.89 28.23 9.35
N SER A 27 3.30 26.97 9.50
CA SER A 27 4.70 26.59 9.69
C SER A 27 5.52 26.66 8.40
N ARG A 28 4.91 26.67 7.21
CA ARG A 28 5.62 26.95 5.97
C ARG A 28 5.87 28.45 5.80
N TYR A 29 4.90 29.27 6.21
CA TYR A 29 5.06 30.73 6.25
C TYR A 29 6.03 31.19 7.35
N GLY A 30 6.06 30.49 8.50
CA GLY A 30 6.97 30.77 9.62
C GLY A 30 8.19 29.86 9.72
N GLY A 31 8.37 28.91 8.80
CA GLY A 31 9.47 27.94 8.84
C GLY A 31 10.80 28.66 8.63
N GLY A 32 11.75 28.50 9.55
CA GLY A 32 13.01 29.26 9.55
C GLY A 32 12.89 30.74 9.96
N ILE A 33 11.70 31.20 10.36
CA ILE A 33 11.45 32.55 10.91
C ILE A 33 11.04 32.47 12.38
N LEU A 34 10.19 31.50 12.73
CA LEU A 34 9.77 31.20 14.09
C LEU A 34 10.61 30.05 14.66
N ASP A 35 10.95 30.13 15.94
CA ASP A 35 11.71 29.09 16.66
C ASP A 35 10.80 27.89 17.01
N TRP A 36 10.52 27.06 16.01
CA TRP A 36 9.76 25.83 16.18
C TRP A 36 10.62 24.77 16.84
N LYS A 37 10.30 24.40 18.08
CA LYS A 37 11.02 23.34 18.77
C LYS A 37 10.69 21.99 18.13
N LYS A 38 11.70 21.17 17.91
CA LYS A 38 11.57 19.82 17.34
C LYS A 38 10.55 18.98 18.11
N GLU A 39 10.53 19.10 19.44
CA GLU A 39 9.63 18.36 20.32
C GLU A 39 8.15 18.73 20.09
N GLU A 40 7.86 20.00 19.78
CA GLU A 40 6.52 20.50 19.50
C GLU A 40 5.99 19.93 18.18
N LEU A 41 6.84 19.94 17.14
CA LEU A 41 6.52 19.36 15.84
C LEU A 41 6.27 17.86 15.93
N GLN A 42 7.13 17.16 16.68
CA GLN A 42 6.97 15.74 16.93
C GLN A 42 5.74 15.43 17.80
N SER A 43 5.34 16.35 18.69
CA SER A 43 4.10 16.23 19.46
C SER A 43 2.86 16.31 18.56
N LEU A 44 2.82 17.25 17.61
CA LEU A 44 1.76 17.34 16.61
C LEU A 44 1.66 16.06 15.75
N ASP A 45 2.82 15.55 15.33
CA ASP A 45 2.90 14.31 14.57
C ASP A 45 2.40 13.10 15.37
N ARG A 46 2.79 12.98 16.65
CA ARG A 46 2.28 11.94 17.56
C ARG A 46 0.77 12.04 17.78
N LYS A 47 0.23 13.24 17.99
CA LYS A 47 -1.22 13.47 18.16
C LYS A 47 -2.00 13.04 16.91
N THR A 48 -1.50 13.38 15.73
CA THR A 48 -2.11 12.97 14.46
C THR A 48 -2.13 11.45 14.33
N ARG A 49 -0.99 10.78 14.55
CA ARG A 49 -0.92 9.31 14.46
C ARG A 49 -1.84 8.64 15.48
N LYS A 50 -1.90 9.16 16.72
CA LYS A 50 -2.84 8.66 17.75
C LYS A 50 -4.29 8.77 17.28
N LEU A 51 -4.68 9.89 16.68
CA LEU A 51 -6.03 10.07 16.14
C LEU A 51 -6.31 9.10 14.97
N MET A 52 -5.37 8.94 14.04
CA MET A 52 -5.48 7.96 12.96
C MET A 52 -5.64 6.54 13.49
N THR A 53 -4.92 6.18 14.55
CA THR A 53 -5.04 4.88 15.22
C THR A 53 -6.38 4.68 15.89
N ILE A 54 -6.89 5.68 16.62
CA ILE A 54 -8.23 5.63 17.23
C ILE A 54 -9.31 5.37 16.17
N HIS A 55 -9.11 5.88 14.96
CA HIS A 55 -10.05 5.76 13.85
C HIS A 55 -9.71 4.66 12.83
N GLY A 56 -8.78 3.75 13.17
CA GLY A 56 -8.44 2.62 12.32
C GLY A 56 -7.63 2.94 11.06
N ALA A 57 -7.33 4.22 10.77
CA ALA A 57 -6.56 4.66 9.61
C ALA A 57 -5.03 4.45 9.75
N PHE A 58 -4.54 4.02 10.92
CA PHE A 58 -3.14 3.67 11.14
C PHE A 58 -3.00 2.61 12.24
N HIS A 59 -2.36 1.48 11.95
CA HIS A 59 -2.14 0.45 12.95
C HIS A 59 -1.08 0.91 13.98
N PRO A 60 -1.27 0.70 15.30
CA PRO A 60 -0.34 1.21 16.33
C PRO A 60 1.10 0.70 16.20
N LYS A 61 1.27 -0.47 15.59
CA LYS A 61 2.58 -1.12 15.35
C LYS A 61 3.06 -0.99 13.90
N SER A 62 2.36 -0.23 13.06
CA SER A 62 2.78 0.00 11.68
C SER A 62 3.98 0.94 11.58
N ASP A 63 4.67 0.88 10.45
CA ASP A 63 5.86 1.68 10.21
C ASP A 63 5.55 3.16 10.00
N VAL A 64 6.32 4.01 10.67
CA VAL A 64 6.13 5.47 10.62
C VAL A 64 6.82 6.09 9.41
N ASP A 65 7.93 5.54 8.93
CA ASP A 65 8.62 6.08 7.74
C ASP A 65 7.74 5.91 6.50
N ARG A 66 7.15 4.71 6.33
CA ARG A 66 6.22 4.43 5.23
C ARG A 66 4.97 5.30 5.27
N LEU A 67 4.47 5.65 6.46
CA LEU A 67 3.34 6.55 6.62
C LEU A 67 3.62 7.93 5.98
N TYR A 68 4.84 8.43 6.14
CA TYR A 68 5.27 9.75 5.65
C TYR A 68 5.86 9.73 4.23
N LEU A 69 6.19 8.55 3.71
CA LEU A 69 6.69 8.40 2.35
C LEU A 69 5.55 8.66 1.34
N SER A 70 5.89 9.20 0.17
CA SER A 70 4.87 9.55 -0.83
C SER A 70 4.20 8.30 -1.40
N ARG A 71 2.94 8.41 -1.84
CA ARG A 71 2.23 7.32 -2.53
C ARG A 71 2.86 6.91 -3.86
N LYS A 72 3.62 7.82 -4.50
CA LYS A 72 4.42 7.54 -5.70
C LYS A 72 5.66 6.69 -5.42
N ARG A 73 6.01 6.55 -4.14
CA ARG A 73 7.11 5.74 -3.63
C ARG A 73 6.58 4.79 -2.56
N GLU A 74 5.49 4.09 -2.87
CA GLU A 74 5.00 2.95 -2.06
C GLU A 74 4.59 3.28 -0.60
N GLY A 75 4.56 4.57 -0.26
CA GLY A 75 4.18 5.10 1.04
C GLY A 75 2.71 5.50 1.12
N ARG A 76 2.33 6.14 2.22
CA ARG A 76 0.93 6.52 2.49
C ARG A 76 0.63 8.01 2.34
N GLY A 77 1.67 8.83 2.16
CA GLY A 77 1.58 10.23 1.77
C GLY A 77 1.17 11.21 2.86
N LEU A 78 1.29 10.86 4.14
CA LEU A 78 1.10 11.82 5.22
C LEU A 78 2.24 12.85 5.19
N LEU A 79 1.95 14.14 5.35
CA LEU A 79 2.98 15.18 5.37
C LEU A 79 3.52 15.43 6.77
N GLY A 80 4.72 14.96 7.12
CA GLY A 80 5.33 15.16 8.44
C GLY A 80 5.56 16.65 8.77
N CYS A 81 5.26 17.08 10.00
CA CYS A 81 5.42 18.47 10.41
C CYS A 81 6.89 18.86 10.48
N GLU A 82 7.71 18.05 11.16
CA GLU A 82 9.17 18.26 11.28
C GLU A 82 9.83 18.34 9.90
N ARG A 83 9.50 17.40 9.01
CA ARG A 83 10.05 17.35 7.64
C ARG A 83 9.62 18.55 6.80
N SER A 84 8.39 19.01 6.97
CA SER A 84 7.89 20.17 6.23
C SER A 84 8.64 21.44 6.62
N ILE A 85 8.90 21.64 7.92
CA ILE A 85 9.65 22.81 8.38
C ILE A 85 11.11 22.75 7.92
N LYS A 86 11.78 21.62 8.08
CA LYS A 86 13.17 21.47 7.61
C LYS A 86 13.32 21.70 6.11
N ALA A 87 12.32 21.30 5.31
CA ALA A 87 12.31 21.57 3.88
C ALA A 87 12.19 23.07 3.55
N GLU A 88 11.42 23.83 4.34
CA GLU A 88 11.35 25.29 4.18
C GLU A 88 12.59 26.00 4.73
N GLU A 89 13.14 25.57 5.87
CA GLU A 89 14.44 26.05 6.39
C GLU A 89 15.56 25.87 5.35
N ASN A 90 15.63 24.70 4.71
CA ASN A 90 16.56 24.46 3.60
C ASN A 90 16.30 25.41 2.43
N SER A 91 15.02 25.67 2.09
CA SER A 91 14.66 26.55 0.97
C SER A 91 15.06 28.01 1.25
N LEU A 92 14.86 28.48 2.49
CA LEU A 92 15.31 29.80 2.93
C LEU A 92 16.84 29.89 2.98
N GLY A 93 17.51 28.89 3.55
CA GLY A 93 18.96 28.80 3.55
C GLY A 93 19.52 28.88 2.14
N TRP A 94 18.91 28.18 1.19
CA TRP A 94 19.32 28.20 -0.22
C TRP A 94 19.08 29.57 -0.87
N TYR A 95 17.97 30.23 -0.56
CA TYR A 95 17.68 31.58 -1.02
C TYR A 95 18.71 32.59 -0.51
N VAL A 96 19.01 32.56 0.80
CA VAL A 96 20.04 33.39 1.44
C VAL A 96 21.42 33.13 0.82
N LYS A 97 21.76 31.86 0.58
CA LYS A 97 23.03 31.44 -0.05
C LYS A 97 23.23 32.05 -1.44
N LYS A 98 22.14 32.21 -2.20
CA LYS A 98 22.16 32.75 -3.57
C LYS A 98 21.95 34.26 -3.64
N SER A 99 21.54 34.89 -2.55
CA SER A 99 21.26 36.32 -2.54
C SER A 99 22.54 37.17 -2.59
N VAL A 100 22.45 38.28 -3.32
CA VAL A 100 23.51 39.30 -3.37
C VAL A 100 23.31 40.40 -2.33
N GLU A 101 22.11 40.50 -1.74
CA GLU A 101 21.72 41.59 -0.86
C GLU A 101 22.53 41.62 0.45
N PRO A 102 23.04 42.79 0.87
CA PRO A 102 23.86 42.91 2.09
C PRO A 102 23.16 42.41 3.35
N LEU A 103 21.86 42.68 3.51
CA LEU A 103 21.08 42.26 4.68
C LEU A 103 20.91 40.74 4.73
N LEU A 104 20.61 40.09 3.60
CA LEU A 104 20.49 38.63 3.53
C LEU A 104 21.85 37.95 3.75
N LYS A 105 22.95 38.53 3.27
CA LYS A 105 24.30 38.05 3.60
C LYS A 105 24.62 38.17 5.10
N ALA A 106 24.15 39.23 5.76
CA ALA A 106 24.29 39.37 7.21
C ALA A 106 23.48 38.29 7.96
N VAL A 107 22.26 37.99 7.51
CA VAL A 107 21.46 36.86 8.03
C VAL A 107 22.21 35.54 7.87
N GLY A 108 22.85 35.29 6.73
CA GLY A 108 23.68 34.08 6.55
C GLY A 108 24.84 33.97 7.55
N ARG A 109 25.43 35.10 7.96
CA ARG A 109 26.50 35.14 8.98
C ARG A 109 25.99 34.93 10.41
N SER A 110 24.71 35.22 10.67
CA SER A 110 24.10 35.07 12.00
C SER A 110 23.93 33.60 12.44
N LYS A 111 24.12 32.63 11.53
CA LYS A 111 23.97 31.18 11.75
C LYS A 111 22.58 30.74 12.26
N ILE A 112 21.56 31.59 12.11
CA ILE A 112 20.16 31.26 12.41
C ILE A 112 19.65 30.15 11.46
N LEU A 113 20.15 30.13 10.23
CA LEU A 113 19.85 29.12 9.21
C LEU A 113 21.11 28.36 8.81
N ASP A 114 20.98 27.08 8.50
CA ASP A 114 22.04 26.30 7.85
C ASP A 114 22.15 26.67 6.36
N VAL A 115 22.78 27.81 6.08
CA VAL A 115 22.98 28.32 4.72
C VAL A 115 24.01 27.48 3.97
N GLU A 116 25.07 27.01 4.63
CA GLU A 116 26.14 26.24 3.99
C GLU A 116 25.65 24.88 3.53
N GLY A 117 24.94 24.15 4.40
CA GLY A 117 24.35 22.83 4.12
C GLY A 117 23.15 22.86 3.19
N SER A 118 22.54 24.04 2.96
CA SER A 118 21.35 24.19 2.11
C SER A 118 21.58 23.82 0.64
N ARG A 119 20.53 23.28 0.03
CA ARG A 119 20.49 22.73 -1.34
C ARG A 119 19.24 23.18 -2.10
N PRO A 120 19.20 23.06 -3.44
CA PRO A 120 17.98 23.28 -4.21
C PRO A 120 16.80 22.47 -3.67
N LYS A 121 15.60 23.07 -3.68
CA LYS A 121 14.39 22.52 -3.06
C LYS A 121 14.07 21.10 -3.54
N GLU A 122 14.18 20.87 -4.84
CA GLU A 122 13.93 19.57 -5.48
C GLU A 122 14.97 18.53 -5.03
N SER A 123 16.24 18.92 -4.97
CA SER A 123 17.34 18.05 -4.52
C SER A 123 17.17 17.64 -3.05
N TYR A 124 16.84 18.59 -2.18
CA TYR A 124 16.59 18.32 -0.75
C TYR A 124 15.43 17.34 -0.56
N LYS A 125 14.29 17.59 -1.24
CA LYS A 125 13.13 16.70 -1.17
C LYS A 125 13.45 15.29 -1.65
N GLN A 126 14.17 15.17 -2.77
CA GLN A 126 14.54 13.88 -3.34
C GLN A 126 15.44 13.09 -2.37
N LEU A 127 16.44 13.74 -1.77
CA LEU A 127 17.35 13.10 -0.80
C LEU A 127 16.61 12.62 0.45
N GLU A 128 15.74 13.46 1.02
CA GLU A 128 14.98 13.08 2.21
C GLU A 128 13.99 11.94 1.94
N MET A 129 13.41 11.90 0.72
CA MET A 129 12.55 10.81 0.29
C MET A 129 13.32 9.50 0.12
N VAL A 130 14.47 9.51 -0.56
CA VAL A 130 15.35 8.33 -0.72
C VAL A 130 15.80 7.82 0.65
N ALA A 131 16.30 8.70 1.52
CA ALA A 131 16.74 8.30 2.85
C ALA A 131 15.61 7.70 3.70
N THR A 132 14.37 8.18 3.53
CA THR A 132 13.19 7.61 4.23
C THR A 132 12.84 6.23 3.70
N GLU A 133 12.87 6.06 2.39
CA GLU A 133 12.61 4.81 1.70
C GLU A 133 13.64 3.74 2.10
N GLU A 134 14.93 4.06 2.06
CA GLU A 134 16.01 3.17 2.50
C GLU A 134 15.86 2.76 3.98
N ARG A 135 15.47 3.70 4.86
CA ARG A 135 15.20 3.37 6.27
C ARG A 135 14.01 2.43 6.43
N TRP A 136 12.96 2.58 5.61
CA TRP A 136 11.81 1.69 5.67
C TRP A 136 12.15 0.29 5.15
N ILE A 137 12.73 0.21 3.95
CA ILE A 137 13.11 -1.06 3.29
C ILE A 137 14.18 -1.79 4.11
N GLY A 138 15.15 -1.07 4.67
CA GLY A 138 16.23 -1.65 5.48
C GLY A 138 15.78 -2.23 6.83
N LYS A 139 14.53 -2.00 7.26
CA LYS A 139 14.02 -2.60 8.50
C LYS A 139 13.71 -4.08 8.28
N ARG A 140 14.43 -4.95 9.00
CA ARG A 140 14.31 -6.41 8.92
C ARG A 140 12.87 -6.94 8.88
N MET A 141 11.96 -6.37 9.67
CA MET A 141 10.55 -6.81 9.74
C MET A 141 9.66 -6.02 8.78
N TYR A 142 9.70 -4.68 8.85
CA TYR A 142 8.79 -3.82 8.09
C TYR A 142 9.08 -3.77 6.58
N GLY A 143 10.33 -3.99 6.20
CA GLY A 143 10.78 -4.09 4.82
C GLY A 143 10.80 -5.51 4.26
N GLN A 144 10.47 -6.53 5.08
CA GLN A 144 10.51 -7.93 4.68
C GLN A 144 9.67 -8.18 3.42
N TYR A 145 8.43 -7.69 3.41
CA TYR A 145 7.54 -7.85 2.25
C TYR A 145 8.15 -7.28 0.97
N TYR A 146 8.85 -6.14 1.05
CA TYR A 146 9.51 -5.54 -0.10
C TYR A 146 10.72 -6.36 -0.55
N GLY A 147 11.52 -6.85 0.40
CA GLY A 147 12.70 -7.67 0.11
C GLY A 147 12.40 -9.10 -0.38
N GLU A 148 11.20 -9.62 -0.11
CA GLU A 148 10.73 -10.94 -0.52
C GLU A 148 9.90 -10.92 -1.82
N MET A 149 9.66 -9.74 -2.42
CA MET A 149 8.97 -9.67 -3.71
C MET A 149 9.77 -10.41 -4.78
N SER A 150 9.08 -11.27 -5.55
CA SER A 150 9.70 -12.03 -6.65
C SER A 150 10.33 -11.12 -7.70
N GLU A 151 11.43 -11.56 -8.33
CA GLU A 151 12.11 -10.81 -9.40
C GLU A 151 11.20 -10.59 -10.63
N GLY A 152 10.20 -11.46 -10.83
CA GLY A 152 9.21 -11.32 -11.89
C GLY A 152 8.05 -10.36 -11.57
N ALA A 153 7.95 -9.84 -10.35
CA ALA A 153 6.88 -8.92 -9.97
C ALA A 153 7.12 -7.51 -10.54
N ASP A 154 6.09 -6.96 -11.19
CA ASP A 154 6.08 -5.52 -11.51
C ASP A 154 5.83 -4.73 -10.22
N ILE A 155 6.92 -4.19 -9.66
CA ILE A 155 6.90 -3.40 -8.43
C ILE A 155 5.97 -2.19 -8.60
N HIS A 156 6.02 -1.49 -9.73
CA HIS A 156 5.21 -0.28 -9.94
C HIS A 156 3.70 -0.61 -9.99
N MET A 157 3.32 -1.67 -10.70
CA MET A 157 1.93 -2.13 -10.73
C MET A 157 1.46 -2.64 -9.36
N THR A 158 2.33 -3.35 -8.62
CA THR A 158 2.03 -3.89 -7.29
C THR A 158 1.55 -2.81 -6.31
N TRP A 159 2.09 -1.60 -6.41
CA TRP A 159 1.78 -0.50 -5.50
C TRP A 159 0.74 0.49 -6.04
N THR A 160 0.22 0.25 -7.25
CA THR A 160 -0.75 1.14 -7.89
C THR A 160 -2.02 1.33 -7.06
N TRP A 161 -2.42 0.34 -6.25
CA TRP A 161 -3.58 0.46 -5.37
C TRP A 161 -3.43 1.60 -4.35
N LEU A 162 -2.21 1.93 -3.90
CA LEU A 162 -1.99 3.07 -3.01
C LEU A 162 -2.25 4.42 -3.71
N GLN A 163 -2.19 4.48 -5.04
CA GLN A 163 -2.35 5.71 -5.80
C GLN A 163 -3.74 5.86 -6.42
N LYS A 164 -4.33 4.75 -6.88
CA LYS A 164 -5.51 4.76 -7.76
C LYS A 164 -6.76 4.11 -7.17
N SER A 165 -6.66 3.41 -6.03
CA SER A 165 -7.81 2.68 -5.49
C SER A 165 -8.62 3.53 -4.51
N ASP A 166 -9.95 3.50 -4.64
CA ASP A 166 -10.89 4.08 -3.68
C ASP A 166 -11.16 3.11 -2.52
N ILE A 167 -10.10 2.75 -1.80
CA ILE A 167 -10.20 1.94 -0.59
C ILE A 167 -10.41 2.82 0.64
N LYS A 168 -11.13 2.26 1.62
CA LYS A 168 -11.32 2.93 2.91
C LYS A 168 -9.97 3.04 3.64
N PRO A 169 -9.70 4.14 4.37
CA PRO A 169 -8.46 4.32 5.13
C PRO A 169 -8.17 3.18 6.11
N GLU A 170 -9.21 2.58 6.68
CA GLU A 170 -9.12 1.45 7.61
C GLU A 170 -8.66 0.17 6.90
N THR A 171 -9.15 -0.04 5.67
CA THR A 171 -8.72 -1.16 4.82
C THR A 171 -7.26 -0.98 4.38
N GLU A 172 -6.88 0.22 3.94
CA GLU A 172 -5.48 0.55 3.61
C GLU A 172 -4.56 0.28 4.80
N ALA A 173 -4.93 0.76 5.99
CA ALA A 173 -4.15 0.58 7.20
C ALA A 173 -3.96 -0.90 7.56
N LEU A 174 -5.00 -1.72 7.39
CA LEU A 174 -4.93 -3.15 7.67
C LEU A 174 -4.02 -3.88 6.67
N ILE A 175 -4.11 -3.55 5.38
CA ILE A 175 -3.26 -4.12 4.34
C ILE A 175 -1.79 -3.73 4.59
N CYS A 176 -1.51 -2.46 4.85
CA CYS A 176 -0.16 -2.01 5.19
C CYS A 176 0.38 -2.72 6.43
N ALA A 177 -0.42 -2.84 7.50
CA ALA A 177 -0.04 -3.55 8.72
C ALA A 177 0.26 -5.03 8.49
N ALA A 178 -0.46 -5.68 7.57
CA ALA A 178 -0.20 -7.06 7.17
C ALA A 178 1.16 -7.19 6.46
N GLN A 179 1.44 -6.33 5.48
CA GLN A 179 2.73 -6.30 4.77
C GLN A 179 3.90 -5.99 5.69
N GLU A 180 3.67 -5.12 6.68
CA GLU A 180 4.65 -4.68 7.68
C GLU A 180 4.89 -5.68 8.80
N GLN A 181 4.25 -6.86 8.78
CA GLN A 181 4.24 -7.85 9.87
C GLN A 181 3.80 -7.26 11.22
N ALA A 182 3.02 -6.18 11.21
CA ALA A 182 2.56 -5.48 12.40
C ALA A 182 1.35 -6.15 13.07
N LEU A 183 0.71 -7.12 12.39
CA LEU A 183 -0.43 -7.87 12.91
C LEU A 183 -0.01 -8.83 14.02
N ARG A 184 -0.90 -9.03 14.99
CA ARG A 184 -0.61 -9.79 16.21
C ARG A 184 -0.75 -11.30 16.02
N THR A 185 0.13 -11.86 15.20
CA THR A 185 0.22 -13.30 14.95
C THR A 185 0.95 -14.03 16.09
N ASN A 186 0.79 -15.35 16.20
CA ASN A 186 1.53 -16.15 17.19
C ASN A 186 3.04 -16.13 16.95
N TYR A 187 3.50 -15.97 15.70
CA TYR A 187 4.92 -15.77 15.43
C TYR A 187 5.45 -14.50 16.13
N ILE A 188 4.76 -13.36 15.98
CA ILE A 188 5.14 -12.11 16.66
C ILE A 188 5.07 -12.27 18.18
N LYS A 189 3.98 -12.85 18.69
CA LYS A 189 3.80 -13.05 20.15
C LYS A 189 4.89 -13.93 20.77
N CYS A 190 5.38 -14.94 20.04
CA CYS A 190 6.39 -15.89 20.50
C CYS A 190 7.81 -15.36 20.31
N LYS A 191 8.15 -14.92 19.09
CA LYS A 191 9.54 -14.59 18.71
C LYS A 191 9.94 -13.14 19.02
N ILE A 192 8.97 -12.24 19.16
CA ILE A 192 9.23 -10.81 19.40
C ILE A 192 8.79 -10.42 20.81
N ASP A 193 7.52 -10.66 21.15
CA ASP A 193 6.98 -10.23 22.45
C ASP A 193 7.41 -11.15 23.61
N GLY A 194 7.75 -12.42 23.34
CA GLY A 194 7.96 -13.44 24.38
C GLY A 194 6.71 -13.75 25.22
N SER A 195 5.52 -13.35 24.74
CA SER A 195 4.25 -13.44 25.47
C SER A 195 3.59 -14.81 25.42
N ILE A 196 4.04 -15.69 24.53
CA ILE A 196 3.59 -17.09 24.40
C ILE A 196 4.79 -17.98 24.08
N GLU A 197 4.68 -19.26 24.42
CA GLU A 197 5.77 -20.22 24.23
C GLU A 197 5.86 -20.78 22.80
N SER A 198 4.72 -20.92 22.11
CA SER A 198 4.64 -21.57 20.80
C SER A 198 4.27 -20.60 19.68
N PRO A 199 5.01 -20.58 18.55
CA PRO A 199 4.69 -19.75 17.40
C PRO A 199 3.61 -20.38 16.51
N LEU A 200 3.11 -21.58 16.82
CA LEU A 200 2.25 -22.37 15.93
C LEU A 200 0.93 -21.65 15.61
N CYS A 201 0.45 -21.87 14.38
CA CYS A 201 -0.83 -21.39 13.89
C CYS A 201 -1.99 -21.81 14.77
N ARG A 202 -2.83 -20.86 15.16
CA ARG A 202 -4.02 -21.10 15.98
C ARG A 202 -5.06 -21.99 15.30
N LEU A 203 -5.02 -22.09 13.97
CA LEU A 203 -5.94 -22.86 13.16
C LEU A 203 -5.40 -24.26 12.82
N CYS A 204 -4.26 -24.35 12.15
CA CYS A 204 -3.73 -25.65 11.70
C CYS A 204 -2.78 -26.31 12.69
N ARG A 205 -2.19 -25.56 13.65
CA ARG A 205 -1.22 -26.02 14.65
C ARG A 205 0.04 -26.72 14.10
N GLU A 206 0.35 -26.57 12.82
CA GLU A 206 1.48 -27.28 12.16
C GLU A 206 2.67 -26.38 11.83
N LYS A 207 2.40 -25.16 11.34
CA LYS A 207 3.42 -24.19 10.96
C LYS A 207 3.35 -22.94 11.84
N GLY A 208 4.44 -22.18 11.89
CA GLY A 208 4.46 -20.87 12.54
C GLY A 208 3.41 -19.93 11.96
N GLU A 209 2.70 -19.20 12.82
CA GLU A 209 1.67 -18.25 12.42
C GLU A 209 2.28 -16.92 11.97
N SER A 210 2.64 -16.80 10.70
CA SER A 210 2.93 -15.50 10.08
C SER A 210 1.71 -14.98 9.33
N VAL A 211 1.74 -13.70 8.93
CA VAL A 211 0.74 -13.14 8.01
C VAL A 211 0.69 -13.95 6.72
N TYR A 212 1.87 -14.26 6.18
CA TYR A 212 2.04 -15.08 4.99
C TYR A 212 1.41 -16.47 5.14
N HIS A 213 1.65 -17.13 6.28
CA HIS A 213 1.04 -18.42 6.56
C HIS A 213 -0.49 -18.33 6.54
N ILE A 214 -1.09 -17.35 7.22
CA ILE A 214 -2.55 -17.15 7.27
C ILE A 214 -3.11 -16.90 5.87
N VAL A 215 -2.46 -16.03 5.09
CA VAL A 215 -2.95 -15.58 3.79
C VAL A 215 -2.76 -16.63 2.70
N SER A 216 -1.70 -17.44 2.73
CA SER A 216 -1.34 -18.27 1.57
C SER A 216 -1.05 -19.73 1.88
N GLU A 217 -0.75 -20.11 3.12
CA GLU A 217 -0.25 -21.47 3.42
C GLU A 217 -1.09 -22.30 4.40
N CYS A 218 -1.96 -21.67 5.17
CA CYS A 218 -2.71 -22.35 6.22
C CYS A 218 -3.71 -23.30 5.58
N LYS A 219 -3.48 -24.61 5.66
CA LYS A 219 -4.34 -25.63 5.03
C LYS A 219 -5.83 -25.50 5.36
N VAL A 220 -6.15 -25.02 6.57
CA VAL A 220 -7.54 -24.78 7.03
C VAL A 220 -8.19 -23.63 6.27
N LEU A 221 -7.43 -22.58 5.94
CA LEU A 221 -7.91 -21.42 5.21
C LEU A 221 -7.76 -21.56 3.69
N ALA A 222 -6.68 -22.20 3.24
CA ALA A 222 -6.32 -22.32 1.84
C ALA A 222 -7.46 -22.93 1.02
N GLN A 223 -8.05 -24.05 1.48
CA GLN A 223 -9.10 -24.73 0.72
C GLN A 223 -10.33 -23.85 0.41
N ARG A 224 -10.67 -22.89 1.28
CA ARG A 224 -11.88 -22.05 1.14
C ARG A 224 -11.55 -20.64 0.70
N GLU A 225 -10.68 -19.95 1.44
CA GLU A 225 -10.38 -18.54 1.24
C GLU A 225 -9.44 -18.29 0.06
N TYR A 226 -8.54 -19.22 -0.25
CA TYR A 226 -7.72 -19.12 -1.47
C TYR A 226 -8.59 -19.25 -2.71
N LYS A 227 -9.36 -20.35 -2.79
CA LYS A 227 -10.31 -20.60 -3.89
C LYS A 227 -11.28 -19.43 -4.08
N ARG A 228 -11.82 -18.89 -2.99
CA ARG A 228 -12.72 -17.74 -3.04
C ARG A 228 -12.05 -16.49 -3.64
N ARG A 229 -10.80 -16.17 -3.28
CA ARG A 229 -10.08 -15.01 -3.82
C ARG A 229 -9.76 -15.19 -5.28
N HIS A 230 -9.28 -16.37 -5.63
CA HIS A 230 -9.03 -16.81 -6.98
C HIS A 230 -10.28 -16.62 -7.86
N ASP A 231 -11.40 -17.24 -7.47
CA ASP A 231 -12.66 -17.17 -8.21
C ASP A 231 -13.18 -15.73 -8.33
N LYS A 232 -12.94 -14.88 -7.33
CA LYS A 232 -13.30 -13.45 -7.38
C LYS A 232 -12.49 -12.65 -8.40
N ILE A 233 -11.20 -12.94 -8.53
CA ILE A 233 -10.34 -12.29 -9.53
C ILE A 233 -10.73 -12.77 -10.92
N ALA A 234 -10.86 -14.09 -11.10
CA ALA A 234 -11.33 -14.64 -12.37
C ALA A 234 -12.72 -14.06 -12.72
N GLN A 235 -13.65 -13.94 -11.77
CA GLN A 235 -15.00 -13.38 -11.99
C GLN A 235 -14.90 -11.95 -12.55
N PHE A 236 -14.00 -11.14 -12.01
CA PHE A 236 -13.73 -9.79 -12.50
C PHE A 236 -13.17 -9.81 -13.95
N ILE A 237 -12.21 -10.68 -14.24
CA ILE A 237 -11.64 -10.83 -15.58
C ILE A 237 -12.72 -11.24 -16.59
N HIS A 238 -13.56 -12.22 -16.25
CA HIS A 238 -14.69 -12.63 -17.08
C HIS A 238 -15.66 -11.47 -17.31
N TRP A 239 -15.98 -10.69 -16.27
CA TRP A 239 -16.86 -9.53 -16.39
C TRP A 239 -16.28 -8.46 -17.36
N GLU A 240 -14.98 -8.19 -17.28
CA GLU A 240 -14.29 -7.29 -18.22
C GLU A 240 -14.31 -7.82 -19.66
N LEU A 241 -14.03 -9.11 -19.85
CA LEU A 241 -14.06 -9.75 -21.17
C LEU A 241 -15.46 -9.70 -21.80
N CYS A 242 -16.51 -9.99 -21.05
CA CYS A 242 -17.88 -9.83 -21.53
C CYS A 242 -18.14 -8.42 -22.04
N GLY A 243 -17.71 -7.40 -21.29
CA GLY A 243 -17.86 -6.00 -21.70
C GLY A 243 -17.10 -5.66 -22.98
N LYS A 244 -15.85 -6.12 -23.06
CA LYS A 244 -14.99 -5.92 -24.23
C LYS A 244 -15.60 -6.52 -25.51
N PHE A 245 -16.26 -7.67 -25.41
CA PHE A 245 -16.85 -8.37 -26.55
C PHE A 245 -18.36 -8.12 -26.73
N GLY A 246 -18.93 -7.14 -26.02
CA GLY A 246 -20.35 -6.78 -26.15
C GLY A 246 -21.32 -7.88 -25.70
N MET A 247 -20.89 -8.77 -24.81
CA MET A 247 -21.72 -9.83 -24.22
C MET A 247 -22.49 -9.29 -23.01
N GLU A 248 -23.60 -9.94 -22.67
CA GLU A 248 -24.39 -9.59 -21.49
C GLU A 248 -23.54 -9.71 -20.20
N ARG A 249 -23.60 -8.68 -19.35
CA ARG A 249 -22.96 -8.67 -18.03
C ARG A 249 -23.72 -7.81 -17.05
N GLY A 250 -23.60 -8.12 -15.77
CA GLY A 250 -24.16 -7.30 -14.69
C GLY A 250 -23.57 -5.88 -14.68
N ARG A 251 -24.26 -4.92 -14.07
CA ARG A 251 -23.77 -3.53 -13.94
C ARG A 251 -22.47 -3.45 -13.15
N ASN A 252 -22.35 -4.25 -12.10
CA ASN A 252 -21.18 -4.29 -11.23
C ASN A 252 -20.49 -5.65 -11.36
N TRP A 253 -19.16 -5.64 -11.35
CA TRP A 253 -18.36 -6.87 -11.42
C TRP A 253 -18.63 -7.81 -10.25
N TYR A 254 -18.91 -7.28 -9.05
CA TYR A 254 -19.06 -8.10 -7.84
C TYR A 254 -20.37 -8.90 -7.82
N ASP A 255 -21.38 -8.47 -8.59
CA ASP A 255 -22.67 -9.15 -8.77
C ASP A 255 -22.64 -10.13 -9.95
N HIS A 256 -21.60 -10.06 -10.81
CA HIS A 256 -21.49 -10.86 -12.03
C HIS A 256 -21.42 -12.35 -11.73
N LYS A 257 -22.17 -13.19 -12.43
CA LYS A 257 -22.04 -14.65 -12.29
C LYS A 257 -21.51 -15.21 -13.60
N PRO A 258 -20.24 -15.65 -13.65
CA PRO A 258 -19.68 -16.26 -14.85
C PRO A 258 -20.50 -17.48 -15.24
N GLU A 259 -20.88 -17.56 -16.51
CA GLU A 259 -21.50 -18.74 -17.08
C GLU A 259 -20.40 -19.67 -17.60
N GLY A 260 -20.61 -20.98 -17.57
CA GLY A 260 -19.61 -21.95 -18.04
C GLY A 260 -19.21 -21.72 -19.51
N ILE A 261 -20.15 -21.24 -20.33
CA ILE A 261 -19.94 -20.90 -21.73
C ILE A 261 -20.71 -19.62 -22.04
N THR A 262 -20.02 -18.57 -22.49
CA THR A 262 -20.65 -17.37 -23.04
C THR A 262 -20.16 -17.19 -24.48
N GLU A 263 -21.08 -17.12 -25.44
CA GLU A 263 -20.76 -17.22 -26.86
C GLU A 263 -21.52 -16.20 -27.71
N THR A 264 -20.80 -15.57 -28.63
CA THR A 264 -21.33 -14.77 -29.74
C THR A 264 -20.93 -15.40 -31.06
N VAL A 265 -21.34 -14.78 -32.18
CA VAL A 265 -20.91 -15.23 -33.53
C VAL A 265 -19.39 -15.15 -33.70
N GLU A 266 -18.71 -14.23 -33.01
CA GLU A 266 -17.28 -13.95 -33.21
C GLU A 266 -16.39 -14.52 -32.10
N VAL A 267 -16.90 -14.62 -30.86
CA VAL A 267 -16.09 -14.96 -29.68
C VAL A 267 -16.81 -15.98 -28.80
N LYS A 268 -16.06 -16.91 -28.22
CA LYS A 268 -16.52 -17.84 -27.17
C LYS A 268 -15.62 -17.70 -25.95
N ILE A 269 -16.21 -17.44 -24.79
CA ILE A 269 -15.55 -17.45 -23.49
C ILE A 269 -15.98 -18.72 -22.76
N LEU A 270 -15.01 -19.48 -22.28
CA LEU A 270 -15.22 -20.67 -21.46
C LEU A 270 -14.70 -20.37 -20.06
N TRP A 271 -15.52 -20.66 -19.06
CA TRP A 271 -15.18 -20.50 -17.65
C TRP A 271 -15.07 -21.87 -16.98
N ASP A 272 -13.96 -22.12 -16.29
CA ASP A 272 -13.71 -23.35 -15.53
C ASP A 272 -14.12 -24.59 -16.35
N PHE A 273 -13.68 -24.63 -17.61
CA PHE A 273 -14.11 -25.61 -18.61
C PHE A 273 -12.98 -26.56 -18.98
N MET A 274 -13.28 -27.86 -19.04
CA MET A 274 -12.29 -28.87 -19.37
C MET A 274 -12.04 -28.88 -20.88
N ILE A 275 -10.80 -28.60 -21.28
CA ILE A 275 -10.40 -28.64 -22.69
C ILE A 275 -10.08 -30.07 -23.09
N GLN A 276 -10.65 -30.50 -24.21
CA GLN A 276 -10.29 -31.80 -24.81
C GLN A 276 -8.93 -31.67 -25.49
N CYS A 277 -8.04 -32.60 -25.17
CA CYS A 277 -6.70 -32.67 -25.74
C CYS A 277 -6.50 -34.08 -26.29
N ASP A 278 -5.84 -34.19 -27.44
CA ASP A 278 -5.56 -35.47 -28.10
C ASP A 278 -4.57 -36.35 -27.31
N ARG A 279 -3.81 -35.71 -26.41
CA ARG A 279 -2.89 -36.36 -25.47
C ARG A 279 -3.40 -36.16 -24.05
N MET A 280 -3.05 -37.09 -23.16
CA MET A 280 -3.36 -36.98 -21.75
C MET A 280 -2.59 -35.80 -21.15
N VAL A 281 -3.32 -34.78 -20.72
CA VAL A 281 -2.80 -33.61 -20.00
C VAL A 281 -3.53 -33.56 -18.66
N GLU A 282 -2.77 -33.65 -17.56
CA GLU A 282 -3.34 -33.70 -16.20
C GLU A 282 -4.08 -32.41 -15.84
N HIS A 283 -3.52 -31.25 -16.20
CA HIS A 283 -4.06 -29.92 -15.89
C HIS A 283 -4.66 -29.25 -17.12
N ARG A 284 -5.80 -29.77 -17.59
CA ARG A 284 -6.48 -29.31 -18.83
C ARG A 284 -7.72 -28.44 -18.60
N LYS A 285 -7.82 -27.81 -17.42
CA LYS A 285 -8.97 -27.01 -17.00
C LYS A 285 -8.50 -25.60 -16.59
N PRO A 286 -8.26 -24.70 -17.56
CA PRO A 286 -7.91 -23.33 -17.25
C PRO A 286 -9.11 -22.57 -16.67
N ASP A 287 -8.84 -21.48 -15.98
CA ASP A 287 -9.89 -20.66 -15.39
C ASP A 287 -10.75 -19.99 -16.45
N ILE A 288 -10.11 -19.40 -17.46
CA ILE A 288 -10.80 -18.75 -18.56
C ILE A 288 -10.10 -19.07 -19.88
N VAL A 289 -10.90 -19.42 -20.89
CA VAL A 289 -10.42 -19.58 -22.27
C VAL A 289 -11.25 -18.69 -23.19
N VAL A 290 -10.59 -17.83 -23.96
CA VAL A 290 -11.23 -16.95 -24.95
C VAL A 290 -10.86 -17.42 -26.35
N VAL A 291 -11.85 -17.87 -27.10
CA VAL A 291 -11.73 -18.33 -28.49
C VAL A 291 -12.26 -17.24 -29.42
N MET A 292 -11.37 -16.64 -30.20
CA MET A 292 -11.70 -15.68 -31.26
C MET A 292 -11.87 -16.45 -32.56
N LYS A 293 -13.12 -16.68 -32.96
CA LYS A 293 -13.49 -17.60 -34.03
C LYS A 293 -13.01 -17.15 -35.41
N ARG A 294 -13.08 -15.85 -35.69
CA ARG A 294 -12.61 -15.27 -36.96
C ARG A 294 -11.10 -15.38 -37.12
N GLU A 295 -10.37 -15.07 -36.06
CA GLU A 295 -8.90 -15.07 -36.03
C GLU A 295 -8.30 -16.48 -35.91
N LYS A 296 -9.14 -17.48 -35.62
CA LYS A 296 -8.72 -18.84 -35.24
C LYS A 296 -7.66 -18.82 -34.12
N ARG A 297 -7.83 -17.89 -33.17
CA ARG A 297 -6.89 -17.67 -32.07
C ARG A 297 -7.57 -17.96 -30.74
N CYS A 298 -6.82 -18.56 -29.84
CA CYS A 298 -7.25 -18.85 -28.48
C CYS A 298 -6.34 -18.13 -27.49
N MET A 299 -6.91 -17.62 -26.41
CA MET A 299 -6.19 -17.06 -25.27
C MET A 299 -6.59 -17.83 -24.03
N ILE A 300 -5.61 -18.40 -23.34
CA ILE A 300 -5.79 -19.11 -22.07
C ILE A 300 -5.36 -18.16 -20.95
N ILE A 301 -6.21 -18.01 -19.95
CA ILE A 301 -5.96 -17.18 -18.78
C ILE A 301 -6.08 -18.08 -17.56
N ASP A 302 -5.01 -18.10 -16.77
CA ASP A 302 -4.90 -18.81 -15.50
C ASP A 302 -4.53 -17.80 -14.43
N VAL A 303 -5.25 -17.81 -13.31
CA VAL A 303 -5.17 -16.81 -12.25
C VAL A 303 -4.43 -17.42 -11.07
N ALA A 304 -3.23 -16.93 -10.79
CA ALA A 304 -2.52 -17.32 -9.58
C ALA A 304 -2.69 -16.24 -8.49
N VAL A 305 -2.97 -16.65 -7.25
CA VAL A 305 -2.93 -15.76 -6.07
C VAL A 305 -1.85 -16.24 -5.09
N PRO A 306 -0.62 -16.49 -5.53
CA PRO A 306 0.39 -17.16 -4.71
C PRO A 306 0.78 -16.28 -3.52
N GLY A 307 1.24 -16.92 -2.45
CA GLY A 307 2.26 -16.27 -1.64
C GLY A 307 3.59 -16.40 -2.39
N ASP A 308 4.37 -15.32 -2.48
CA ASP A 308 5.59 -15.16 -3.28
C ASP A 308 6.66 -16.28 -3.20
N THR A 309 6.65 -17.16 -2.19
CA THR A 309 7.75 -18.13 -1.98
C THR A 309 7.60 -19.47 -2.74
N ARG A 310 6.63 -19.64 -3.64
CA ARG A 310 6.42 -20.93 -4.35
C ARG A 310 6.25 -20.85 -5.86
N VAL A 311 6.37 -19.67 -6.45
CA VAL A 311 6.38 -19.56 -7.91
C VAL A 311 7.83 -19.63 -8.37
N GLU A 312 8.32 -20.85 -8.57
CA GLU A 312 9.43 -21.05 -9.49
C GLU A 312 8.86 -20.77 -10.89
N GLY A 313 9.29 -19.66 -11.48
CA GLY A 313 8.93 -19.28 -12.84
C GLY A 313 9.61 -20.13 -13.90
#